data_AF-A0A2G8SAG3-F1
#
_entry.id   AF-A0A2G8SAG3-F1
#
_cell.length_a   1.000
_cell.length_b   1.000
_cell.length_c   1.000
_cell.angle_alpha   90.00
_cell.angle_beta   90.00
_cell.angle_gamma   90.00
#
_symmetry.space_group_name_H-M   'P 1'
#
loop_
_entity.id
_entity.type
_entity.pdbx_description
1 polymer ?
#
loop_
_entity_poly.entity_id
_entity_poly.type
_entity_poly.pdbx_seq_one_letter_code
_entity_poly.pdbx_strand_id
1 'polypeptide(L)'
;MSQEAIRAFYNCGLQEAAAVDAARVVGMPPGMGSFDGPSWALYRYWLSQDPSFRYAPSGDELRDHLARLRFRPEVLPLASFQEGYIPHLDARNWARRLASNVYKQISNIPPMPPARL
;
A
#
# COMPACT_ATOMS: atom_id res chain seq x y z
N MET A 1 -16.60 4.86 -12.01
CA MET A 1 -15.48 4.51 -11.10
C MET A 1 -15.60 5.39 -9.87
N SER A 2 -15.46 4.86 -8.65
CA SER A 2 -15.61 5.67 -7.43
C SER A 2 -14.36 6.53 -7.19
N GLN A 3 -14.49 7.87 -7.31
CA GLN A 3 -13.40 8.80 -6.97
C GLN A 3 -12.96 8.66 -5.51
N GLU A 4 -13.87 8.31 -4.62
CA GLU A 4 -13.57 8.08 -3.21
C GLU A 4 -12.66 6.85 -3.01
N ALA A 5 -12.87 5.78 -3.78
CA ALA A 5 -12.02 4.59 -3.73
C ALA A 5 -10.60 4.88 -4.23
N ILE A 6 -10.48 5.63 -5.34
CA ILE A 6 -9.19 6.05 -5.88
C ILE A 6 -8.45 6.90 -4.83
N ARG A 7 -9.14 7.87 -4.23
CA ARG A 7 -8.57 8.72 -3.18
C ARG A 7 -8.14 7.90 -1.96
N ALA A 8 -8.92 6.91 -1.55
CA ALA A 8 -8.57 6.06 -0.43
C ALA A 8 -7.28 5.26 -0.67
N PHE A 9 -7.10 4.67 -1.86
CA PHE A 9 -5.89 3.93 -2.21
C PHE A 9 -4.68 4.84 -2.48
N TYR A 10 -4.91 6.02 -3.04
CA TYR A 10 -3.89 7.05 -3.15
C TYR A 10 -3.38 7.48 -1.76
N ASN A 11 -4.31 7.64 -0.81
CA ASN A 11 -4.02 7.94 0.59
C ASN A 11 -3.32 6.80 1.34
N CYS A 12 -3.33 5.57 0.80
CA CYS A 12 -2.48 4.49 1.26
C CYS A 12 -1.03 4.57 0.74
N GLY A 13 -0.69 5.60 -0.04
CA GLY A 13 0.67 5.83 -0.52
C GLY A 13 0.97 5.23 -1.90
N LEU A 14 -0.04 4.79 -2.64
CA LEU A 14 0.12 4.35 -4.02
C LEU A 14 0.29 5.53 -4.98
N GLN A 15 0.97 5.25 -6.10
CA GLN A 15 0.92 6.09 -7.28
C GLN A 15 -0.51 6.16 -7.80
N GLU A 16 -0.88 7.28 -8.39
CA GLU A 16 -2.23 7.55 -8.86
C GLU A 16 -2.76 6.47 -9.82
N ALA A 17 -1.98 6.11 -10.84
CA ALA A 17 -2.37 5.06 -11.80
C ALA A 17 -2.64 3.71 -11.11
N ALA A 18 -1.85 3.37 -10.08
CA ALA A 18 -2.05 2.14 -9.31
C ALA A 18 -3.27 2.23 -8.39
N ALA A 19 -3.56 3.40 -7.83
CA ALA A 19 -4.77 3.64 -7.07
C ALA A 19 -6.04 3.53 -7.94
N VAL A 20 -5.99 4.03 -9.17
CA VAL A 20 -7.05 3.89 -10.18
C VAL A 20 -7.27 2.41 -10.52
N ASP A 21 -6.20 1.66 -10.80
CA ASP A 21 -6.33 0.24 -11.13
C ASP A 21 -6.86 -0.58 -9.95
N ALA A 22 -6.35 -0.34 -8.73
CA ALA A 22 -6.87 -0.96 -7.53
C ALA A 22 -8.36 -0.65 -7.33
N ALA A 23 -8.78 0.62 -7.45
CA ALA A 23 -10.18 1.03 -7.34
C ALA A 23 -11.09 0.38 -8.40
N ARG A 24 -10.57 0.16 -9.60
CA ARG A 24 -11.28 -0.56 -10.67
C ARG A 24 -11.49 -2.03 -10.33
N VAL A 25 -10.50 -2.68 -9.70
CA VAL A 25 -10.53 -4.12 -9.42
C VAL A 25 -11.27 -4.45 -8.12
N VAL A 26 -10.97 -3.73 -7.02
CA VAL A 26 -11.54 -4.03 -5.69
C VAL A 26 -12.74 -3.17 -5.31
N GLY A 27 -13.00 -2.09 -6.04
CA GLY A 27 -14.08 -1.16 -5.71
C GLY A 27 -13.80 -0.35 -4.43
N MET A 28 -14.88 0.11 -3.78
CA MET A 28 -14.78 0.88 -2.55
C MET A 28 -14.44 -0.04 -1.36
N PRO A 29 -13.35 0.22 -0.60
CA PRO A 29 -13.08 -0.54 0.62
C PRO A 29 -14.18 -0.28 1.66
N PRO A 30 -14.55 -1.27 2.50
CA PRO A 30 -15.57 -1.08 3.53
C PRO A 30 -15.15 0.04 4.51
N GLY A 31 -16.16 0.74 5.05
CA GLY A 31 -15.99 2.01 5.76
C GLY A 31 -15.02 2.00 6.94
N MET A 32 -14.50 3.19 7.28
CA MET A 32 -13.67 3.45 8.46
C MET A 32 -14.40 3.01 9.73
N GLY A 33 -14.04 1.85 10.28
CA GLY A 33 -14.70 1.25 11.44
C GLY A 33 -14.70 -0.28 11.38
N SER A 34 -14.61 -0.83 10.16
CA SER A 34 -14.30 -2.24 9.97
C SER A 34 -12.80 -2.48 10.18
N PHE A 35 -12.44 -3.67 10.68
CA PHE A 35 -11.05 -4.16 10.75
C PHE A 35 -10.37 -4.18 9.35
N ASP A 36 -11.14 -3.95 8.29
CA ASP A 36 -10.91 -4.26 6.89
C ASP A 36 -10.81 -3.00 5.98
N GLY A 37 -10.16 -1.93 6.47
CA GLY A 37 -9.98 -0.66 5.75
C GLY A 37 -9.21 -0.73 4.41
N PRO A 38 -8.90 0.41 3.77
CA PRO A 38 -8.33 0.44 2.41
C PRO A 38 -7.04 -0.38 2.25
N SER A 39 -6.19 -0.44 3.29
CA SER A 39 -4.99 -1.28 3.28
C SER A 39 -5.29 -2.78 3.15
N TRP A 40 -6.39 -3.28 3.73
CA TRP A 40 -6.76 -4.69 3.63
C TRP A 40 -7.36 -5.05 2.28
N ALA A 41 -8.13 -4.13 1.67
CA ALA A 41 -8.57 -4.29 0.28
C ALA A 41 -7.36 -4.38 -0.68
N LEU A 42 -6.34 -3.53 -0.48
CA LEU A 42 -5.09 -3.61 -1.23
C LEU A 42 -4.33 -4.91 -1.00
N TYR A 43 -4.28 -5.40 0.25
CA TYR A 43 -3.66 -6.70 0.55
C TYR A 43 -4.29 -7.83 -0.27
N ARG A 44 -5.64 -7.89 -0.33
CA ARG A 44 -6.36 -8.89 -1.13
C ARG A 44 -6.11 -8.72 -2.63
N TYR A 45 -6.07 -7.48 -3.12
CA TYR A 45 -5.71 -7.17 -4.50
C TYR A 45 -4.30 -7.67 -4.85
N TRP A 46 -3.32 -7.49 -3.97
CA TRP A 46 -1.96 -7.97 -4.22
C TRP A 46 -1.82 -9.49 -4.05
N LEU A 47 -2.66 -10.13 -3.24
CA LEU A 47 -2.70 -11.60 -3.17
C LEU A 47 -3.01 -12.23 -4.53
N SER A 48 -3.81 -11.57 -5.38
CA SER A 48 -4.22 -12.10 -6.69
C SER A 48 -3.29 -11.74 -7.86
N GLN A 49 -2.27 -10.92 -7.66
CA GLN A 49 -1.45 -10.40 -8.77
C GLN A 49 -0.21 -11.24 -9.08
N ASP A 50 0.65 -11.48 -8.09
CA ASP A 50 1.96 -12.13 -8.31
C ASP A 50 2.39 -12.93 -7.07
N PRO A 51 2.66 -14.24 -7.20
CA PRO A 51 3.20 -15.06 -6.12
C PRO A 51 4.58 -14.64 -5.61
N SER A 52 5.38 -13.94 -6.40
CA SER A 52 6.75 -13.53 -6.05
C SER A 52 6.81 -12.56 -4.86
N PHE A 53 5.71 -11.82 -4.59
CA PHE A 53 5.61 -10.96 -3.41
C PHE A 53 5.45 -11.73 -2.09
N ARG A 54 5.45 -13.06 -2.11
CA ARG A 54 5.39 -13.90 -0.91
C ARG A 54 6.69 -13.93 -0.11
N TYR A 55 7.83 -13.54 -0.70
CA TYR A 55 9.14 -13.66 -0.07
C TYR A 55 10.01 -12.42 -0.31
N ALA A 56 10.57 -11.86 0.76
CA ALA A 56 11.64 -10.86 0.73
C ALA A 56 12.71 -11.23 1.79
N PRO A 57 13.92 -11.66 1.38
CA PRO A 57 15.01 -12.06 2.27
C PRO A 57 15.77 -10.87 2.89
N SER A 58 15.63 -9.67 2.32
CA SER A 58 16.36 -8.48 2.74
C SER A 58 15.48 -7.23 2.70
N GLY A 59 15.93 -6.16 3.35
CA GLY A 59 15.28 -4.86 3.27
C GLY A 59 15.29 -4.28 1.85
N ASP A 60 16.34 -4.55 1.07
CA ASP A 60 16.44 -4.12 -0.33
C ASP A 60 15.41 -4.82 -1.21
N GLU A 61 15.30 -6.15 -1.13
CA GLU A 61 14.28 -6.89 -1.90
C GLU A 61 12.86 -6.53 -1.47
N LEU A 62 12.64 -6.24 -0.19
CA LEU A 62 11.35 -5.72 0.28
C LEU A 62 11.05 -4.34 -0.31
N ARG A 63 12.03 -3.43 -0.37
CA ARG A 63 11.88 -2.12 -1.03
C ARG A 63 11.57 -2.28 -2.52
N ASP A 64 12.24 -3.20 -3.20
CA ASP A 64 11.98 -3.50 -4.61
C ASP A 64 10.55 -4.00 -4.83
N HIS A 65 10.06 -4.89 -3.95
CA HIS A 65 8.66 -5.34 -4.01
C HIS A 65 7.68 -4.18 -3.78
N LEU A 66 7.94 -3.29 -2.82
CA LEU A 66 7.08 -2.11 -2.60
C LEU A 66 7.08 -1.17 -3.81
N ALA A 67 8.22 -0.98 -4.48
CA ALA A 67 8.31 -0.23 -5.72
C ALA A 67 7.53 -0.90 -6.86
N ARG A 68 7.61 -2.24 -6.98
CA ARG A 68 6.83 -3.05 -7.95
C ARG A 68 5.32 -2.99 -7.68
N LEU A 69 4.92 -2.92 -6.41
CA LEU A 69 3.54 -2.66 -5.97
C LEU A 69 3.11 -1.20 -6.16
N ARG A 70 3.96 -0.37 -6.78
CA ARG A 70 3.68 1.02 -7.18
C ARG A 70 3.38 1.95 -6.01
N PHE A 71 4.04 1.74 -4.87
CA PHE A 71 4.14 2.79 -3.87
C PHE A 71 4.88 4.01 -4.43
N ARG A 72 4.54 5.20 -3.93
CA ARG A 72 5.24 6.42 -4.31
C ARG A 72 6.65 6.44 -3.70
N PRO A 73 7.67 6.96 -4.40
CA PRO A 73 9.04 6.96 -3.91
C PRO A 73 9.21 7.59 -2.53
N GLU A 74 8.49 8.67 -2.23
CA GLU A 74 8.55 9.36 -0.93
C GLU A 74 7.92 8.56 0.23
N VAL A 75 7.13 7.52 -0.08
CA VAL A 75 6.51 6.63 0.91
C VAL A 75 7.43 5.46 1.26
N LEU A 76 8.30 5.03 0.34
CA LEU A 76 9.19 3.88 0.54
C LEU A 76 10.10 4.00 1.79
N PRO A 77 10.69 5.18 2.11
CA PRO A 77 11.50 5.35 3.32
C PRO A 77 10.71 5.26 4.63
N LEU A 78 9.39 5.40 4.59
CA LEU A 78 8.53 5.36 5.78
C LEU A 78 8.24 3.94 6.27
N ALA A 79 8.55 2.94 5.45
CA ALA A 79 8.54 1.58 5.91
C ALA A 79 9.70 1.42 6.92
N SER A 80 9.39 1.36 8.21
CA SER A 80 10.42 1.18 9.24
C SER A 80 10.90 -0.27 9.24
N PHE A 81 12.10 -0.48 8.73
CA PHE A 81 12.73 -1.79 8.59
C PHE A 81 13.77 -2.00 9.68
N GLN A 82 13.38 -2.02 10.96
CA GLN A 82 14.33 -2.44 12.00
C GLN A 82 14.78 -3.87 11.67
N GLU A 83 16.02 -3.99 11.21
CA GLU A 83 16.59 -5.14 10.48
C GLU A 83 16.59 -6.46 11.29
N GLY A 84 16.29 -6.41 12.58
CA GLY A 84 16.34 -7.56 13.49
C GLY A 84 15.20 -8.58 13.36
N TYR A 85 14.08 -8.24 12.70
CA TYR A 85 12.90 -9.09 12.65
C TYR A 85 12.28 -8.99 11.24
N ILE A 86 12.65 -9.89 10.31
CA ILE A 86 11.86 -10.22 9.11
C ILE A 86 11.13 -11.56 9.36
N PRO A 87 10.22 -11.70 10.34
CA PRO A 87 9.63 -12.99 10.60
C PRO A 87 8.44 -13.10 9.64
N HIS A 88 8.58 -13.97 8.65
CA HIS A 88 7.48 -14.51 7.83
C HIS A 88 7.11 -13.74 6.55
N LEU A 89 8.12 -13.14 5.89
CA LEU A 89 8.39 -13.21 4.45
C LEU A 89 7.39 -12.61 3.44
N ASP A 90 6.13 -12.38 3.79
CA ASP A 90 5.13 -11.88 2.84
C ASP A 90 5.24 -10.36 2.67
N ALA A 91 5.88 -9.93 1.57
CA ALA A 91 6.05 -8.51 1.23
C ALA A 91 4.71 -7.78 1.09
N ARG A 92 3.62 -8.50 0.76
CA ARG A 92 2.26 -7.94 0.70
C ARG A 92 1.73 -7.56 2.08
N ASN A 93 2.00 -8.35 3.12
CA ASN A 93 1.61 -8.00 4.48
C ASN A 93 2.41 -6.79 4.99
N TRP A 94 3.68 -6.66 4.59
CA TRP A 94 4.47 -5.45 4.83
C TRP A 94 3.89 -4.23 4.11
N ALA A 95 3.59 -4.37 2.82
CA ALA A 95 2.91 -3.34 2.01
C ALA A 95 1.59 -2.89 2.65
N ARG A 96 0.79 -3.84 3.17
CA ARG A 96 -0.45 -3.55 3.89
C ARG A 96 -0.21 -2.71 5.14
N ARG A 97 0.81 -3.06 5.95
CA ARG A 97 1.16 -2.31 7.16
C ARG A 97 1.62 -0.89 6.82
N LEU A 98 2.46 -0.73 5.81
CA LEU A 98 2.88 0.56 5.28
C LEU A 98 1.66 1.39 4.84
N ALA A 99 0.81 0.81 4.00
CA ALA A 99 -0.42 1.44 3.52
C ALA A 99 -1.34 1.89 4.66
N SER A 100 -1.48 1.08 5.71
CA SER A 100 -2.27 1.43 6.89
C SER A 100 -1.65 2.60 7.68
N ASN A 101 -0.33 2.58 7.87
CA ASN A 101 0.39 3.63 8.58
C ASN A 101 0.30 4.97 7.82
N VAL A 102 0.54 4.94 6.51
CA VAL A 102 0.46 6.12 5.64
C VAL A 102 -0.95 6.71 5.66
N TYR A 103 -1.96 5.85 5.54
CA TYR A 103 -3.36 6.28 5.57
C TYR A 103 -3.74 6.96 6.90
N LYS A 104 -3.23 6.46 8.04
CA LYS A 104 -3.47 7.02 9.38
C LYS A 104 -2.68 8.29 9.65
N GLN A 105 -1.50 8.42 9.05
CA GLN A 105 -0.55 9.53 9.27
C GLN A 105 -0.52 10.51 8.09
N ILE A 106 -1.53 10.49 7.23
CA ILE A 106 -1.60 11.29 6.00
C ILE A 106 -1.38 12.79 6.22
N SER A 107 -1.73 13.31 7.39
CA SER A 107 -1.52 14.71 7.79
C SER A 107 -0.06 15.02 8.18
N ASN A 108 0.75 14.00 8.46
CA ASN A 108 2.10 14.11 9.04
C ASN A 108 3.21 13.65 8.07
N ILE A 109 2.82 13.11 6.91
CA ILE A 109 3.71 12.74 5.81
C ILE A 109 3.83 13.97 4.90
N PRO A 110 4.99 14.22 4.23
CA PRO A 110 5.11 15.31 3.26
C PRO A 110 3.84 15.40 2.41
N PRO A 111 3.28 16.61 2.21
CA PRO A 111 1.96 16.77 1.64
C PRO A 111 1.91 15.99 0.34
N MET A 112 1.07 14.96 0.32
CA MET A 112 0.94 14.13 -0.87
C MET A 112 0.49 15.06 -1.99
N PRO A 113 1.11 14.99 -3.18
CA PRO A 113 0.65 15.82 -4.29
C PRO A 113 -0.84 15.54 -4.50
N PRO A 114 -1.64 16.55 -4.89
CA PRO A 114 -3.04 16.31 -5.21
C PRO A 114 -3.10 15.24 -6.31
N ALA A 115 -3.92 14.22 -6.10
CA ALA A 115 -4.21 13.25 -7.15
C ALA A 115 -4.85 14.01 -8.32
N ARG A 116 -4.34 13.81 -9.53
CA ARG A 116 -4.85 14.39 -10.79
C ARG A 116 -6.04 13.54 -11.28
N LEU A 117 -7.06 13.42 -10.42
CA LEU A 117 -8.25 12.58 -10.61
C LEU A 117 -9.16 13.07 -11.74
#